data_AF-A0A0R0G205-F1
#
_entry.id   AF-A0A0R0G205-F1
#
_cell.length_a   1.000
_cell.length_b   1.000
_cell.length_c   1.000
_cell.angle_alpha   90.00
_cell.angle_beta   90.00
_cell.angle_gamma   90.00
#
_symmetry.space_group_name_H-M   'P 1'
#
loop_
_entity.id
_entity.type
_entity.pdbx_description
1 polymer ?
#
loop_
_entity_poly.entity_id
_entity_poly.type
_entity_poly.pdbx_seq_one_letter_code
_entity_poly.pdbx_strand_id
1 'polypeptide(L)'
;MKVFLCCGNDATLDIVFPDWSFWGWAEINIKPWHILLGELKEGTTRIPWLNREPYAYWKGNPADWFRELQEGFNKSDLPSQCTYRYKMHIEGSAWSVSQKYILVLIPVHHYWPIKDDDKCRSIKFAVDWGNNHKQRAHQIGKVAFKKRFFEGADPQSSATTPARNIKMDYVYDYMFHLLNSYAKLFRYKPSISANATELCVESMVCGAEGSVKKFMMESLVKVPANTDPCTMPAPFDPPTLYATLQRKESSIQQVESWEKSYWDNQTITS
;
A
#
# COMPACT_ATOMS: atom_id res chain seq x y z
N MET A 1 9.73 0.36 25.53
CA MET A 1 10.74 0.07 24.48
C MET A 1 10.11 0.45 23.15
N LYS A 2 10.75 1.28 22.32
CA LYS A 2 10.24 1.54 20.97
C LYS A 2 10.67 0.36 20.09
N VAL A 3 9.71 -0.28 19.42
CA VAL A 3 9.94 -1.43 18.54
C VAL A 3 9.70 -0.97 17.10
N PHE A 4 10.51 -1.48 16.17
CA PHE A 4 10.27 -1.27 14.75
C PHE A 4 9.24 -2.29 14.28
N LEU A 5 8.11 -1.80 13.75
CA LEU A 5 7.04 -2.64 13.21
C LEU A 5 6.66 -2.14 11.81
N CYS A 6 6.09 -3.01 10.99
CA CYS A 6 5.56 -2.62 9.68
C CYS A 6 4.27 -1.80 9.75
N CYS A 7 3.62 -1.79 10.92
CA CYS A 7 2.35 -1.13 11.18
C CYS A 7 2.45 -0.37 12.50
N GLY A 8 1.71 0.72 12.60
CA GLY A 8 1.51 1.43 13.86
C GLY A 8 0.13 2.06 13.87
N ASN A 9 -0.40 2.28 15.05
CA ASN A 9 -1.60 3.07 15.28
C ASN A 9 -1.37 4.05 16.45
N ASP A 10 -2.30 4.97 16.66
CA ASP A 10 -2.19 6.01 17.70
C ASP A 10 -2.17 5.46 19.14
N ALA A 11 -2.52 4.17 19.34
CA ALA A 11 -2.45 3.49 20.62
C ALA A 11 -1.08 2.82 20.89
N THR A 12 -0.17 2.84 19.92
CA THR A 12 1.13 2.16 19.98
C THR A 12 2.30 3.14 19.87
N LEU A 13 3.44 2.81 20.48
CA LEU A 13 4.68 3.61 20.41
C LEU A 13 5.67 3.09 19.36
N ASP A 14 5.15 2.35 18.38
CA ASP A 14 5.93 1.67 17.37
C ASP A 14 6.49 2.64 16.34
N ILE A 15 7.70 2.34 15.86
CA ILE A 15 8.33 3.08 14.78
C ILE A 15 8.04 2.31 13.49
N VAL A 16 7.23 2.90 12.62
CA VAL A 16 6.87 2.30 11.33
C VAL A 16 8.13 2.12 10.47
N PHE A 17 8.36 0.90 10.00
CA PHE A 17 9.50 0.52 9.17
C PHE A 17 9.03 -0.23 7.91
N PRO A 18 9.67 -0.06 6.74
CA PRO A 18 9.29 -0.80 5.54
C PRO A 18 9.35 -2.32 5.76
N ASP A 19 8.30 -3.02 5.37
CA ASP A 19 8.21 -4.47 5.56
C ASP A 19 8.99 -5.25 4.48
N TRP A 20 9.28 -6.53 4.72
CA TRP A 20 10.08 -7.35 3.81
C TRP A 20 9.47 -7.53 2.42
N SER A 21 8.16 -7.34 2.25
CA SER A 21 7.50 -7.48 0.93
C SER A 21 7.96 -6.43 -0.10
N PHE A 22 8.79 -5.45 0.28
CA PHE A 22 9.51 -4.62 -0.69
C PHE A 22 10.57 -5.42 -1.49
N TRP A 23 11.22 -6.39 -0.86
CA TRP A 23 12.17 -7.32 -1.49
C TRP A 23 11.50 -8.61 -1.96
N GLY A 24 10.30 -8.89 -1.49
CA GLY A 24 9.46 -10.00 -1.94
C GLY A 24 8.90 -10.80 -0.77
N TRP A 25 7.89 -11.62 -1.05
CA TRP A 25 7.30 -12.56 -0.12
C TRP A 25 7.01 -13.84 -0.88
N ALA A 26 8.01 -14.73 -0.91
CA ALA A 26 8.02 -15.92 -1.76
C ALA A 26 6.91 -16.91 -1.40
N GLU A 27 6.61 -17.04 -0.12
CA GLU A 27 5.62 -17.94 0.45
C GLU A 27 4.21 -17.67 -0.07
N ILE A 28 3.91 -16.42 -0.45
CA ILE A 28 2.61 -16.01 -1.03
C ILE A 28 2.75 -15.40 -2.43
N ASN A 29 3.88 -15.68 -3.10
CA ASN A 29 4.15 -15.26 -4.48
C ASN A 29 4.04 -13.74 -4.73
N ILE A 30 4.40 -12.90 -3.76
CA ILE A 30 4.52 -11.46 -3.97
C ILE A 30 5.96 -11.17 -4.41
N LYS A 31 6.11 -10.79 -5.67
CA LYS A 31 7.41 -10.44 -6.27
C LYS A 31 8.02 -9.19 -5.62
N PRO A 32 9.34 -8.99 -5.75
CA PRO A 32 10.00 -7.74 -5.38
C PRO A 32 9.27 -6.52 -5.94
N TRP A 33 9.20 -5.44 -5.15
CA TRP A 33 8.35 -4.30 -5.45
C TRP A 33 8.60 -3.69 -6.84
N HIS A 34 9.86 -3.58 -7.26
CA HIS A 34 10.20 -3.01 -8.56
C HIS A 34 9.69 -3.87 -9.73
N ILE A 35 9.66 -5.20 -9.58
CA ILE A 35 9.11 -6.14 -10.58
C ILE A 35 7.59 -6.05 -10.57
N LEU A 36 6.98 -6.21 -9.39
CA LEU A 36 5.53 -6.15 -9.22
C LEU A 36 4.95 -4.83 -9.75
N LEU A 37 5.66 -3.71 -9.53
CA LEU A 37 5.28 -2.40 -10.05
C LEU A 37 5.21 -2.38 -11.58
N GLY A 38 6.18 -3.00 -12.26
CA GLY A 38 6.18 -3.14 -13.72
C GLY A 38 4.96 -3.95 -14.19
N GLU A 39 4.71 -5.09 -13.56
CA GLU A 39 3.59 -5.98 -13.91
C GLU A 39 2.22 -5.34 -13.64
N LEU A 40 2.11 -4.52 -12.58
CA LEU A 40 0.89 -3.75 -12.31
C LEU A 40 0.66 -2.69 -13.39
N LYS A 41 1.71 -1.97 -13.82
CA LYS A 41 1.60 -1.00 -14.92
C LYS A 41 1.13 -1.67 -16.20
N GLU A 42 1.72 -2.80 -16.58
CA GLU A 42 1.30 -3.58 -17.73
C GLU A 42 -0.13 -4.12 -17.57
N GLY A 43 -0.46 -4.67 -16.40
CA GLY A 43 -1.80 -5.17 -16.10
C GLY A 43 -2.88 -4.10 -16.28
N THR A 44 -2.59 -2.83 -15.96
CA THR A 44 -3.55 -1.74 -16.16
C THR A 44 -3.81 -1.37 -17.63
N THR A 45 -2.91 -1.69 -18.56
CA THR A 45 -3.05 -1.35 -19.99
C THR A 45 -3.73 -2.45 -20.80
N ARG A 46 -3.81 -3.69 -20.29
CA ARG A 46 -4.39 -4.86 -20.99
C ARG A 46 -5.84 -4.67 -21.40
N ILE A 47 -6.67 -4.09 -20.51
CA ILE A 47 -8.11 -3.88 -20.74
C ILE A 47 -8.46 -2.44 -20.39
N PRO A 48 -9.04 -1.66 -21.35
CA PRO A 48 -9.57 -0.33 -21.06
C PRO A 48 -10.53 -0.36 -19.88
N TRP A 49 -10.44 0.59 -18.94
CA TRP A 49 -11.18 0.54 -17.67
C TRP A 49 -12.70 0.35 -17.83
N LEU A 50 -13.29 0.94 -18.86
CA LEU A 50 -14.73 0.81 -19.15
C LEU A 50 -15.15 -0.61 -19.56
N ASN A 51 -14.23 -1.41 -20.08
CA ASN A 51 -14.46 -2.78 -20.55
C ASN A 51 -14.18 -3.85 -19.48
N ARG A 52 -13.77 -3.42 -18.29
CA ARG A 52 -13.54 -4.31 -17.14
C ARG A 52 -14.86 -4.75 -16.51
N GLU A 53 -14.81 -5.88 -15.81
CA GLU A 53 -15.94 -6.45 -15.08
C GLU A 53 -16.51 -5.45 -14.07
N PRO A 54 -17.83 -5.19 -14.08
CA PRO A 54 -18.47 -4.14 -13.30
C PRO A 54 -18.64 -4.46 -11.80
N TYR A 55 -17.86 -5.40 -11.28
CA TYR A 55 -17.98 -5.92 -9.92
C TYR A 55 -16.81 -5.49 -9.05
N ALA A 56 -17.04 -5.45 -7.73
CA ALA A 56 -15.95 -5.43 -6.78
C ALA A 56 -15.31 -6.82 -6.71
N TYR A 57 -13.98 -6.85 -6.72
CA TYR A 57 -13.21 -8.06 -6.55
C TYR A 57 -12.28 -7.91 -5.36
N TRP A 58 -12.25 -8.97 -4.57
CA TRP A 58 -11.31 -9.16 -3.49
C TRP A 58 -10.90 -10.62 -3.45
N LYS A 59 -9.61 -10.84 -3.28
CA LYS A 59 -9.08 -12.14 -2.91
C LYS A 59 -8.03 -11.92 -1.84
N GLY A 60 -8.37 -12.30 -0.61
CA GLY A 60 -7.47 -12.27 0.54
C GLY A 60 -7.08 -13.68 0.98
N ASN A 61 -6.57 -13.76 2.20
CA ASN A 61 -6.18 -15.02 2.84
C ASN A 61 -7.38 -15.99 2.80
N PRO A 62 -7.30 -17.08 2.02
CA PRO A 62 -8.39 -18.04 1.91
C PRO A 62 -8.50 -18.81 3.23
N ALA A 63 -9.74 -19.12 3.63
CA ALA A 63 -9.98 -20.04 4.76
C ALA A 63 -9.24 -21.39 4.60
N ASP A 64 -8.83 -21.71 3.37
CA ASP A 64 -8.03 -22.86 2.99
C ASP A 64 -6.64 -22.43 2.50
N TRP A 65 -5.79 -21.98 3.43
CA TRP A 65 -4.40 -21.58 3.16
C TRP A 65 -3.60 -22.72 2.50
N PHE A 66 -3.85 -23.96 2.91
CA PHE A 66 -3.16 -25.13 2.40
C PHE A 66 -3.43 -25.36 0.91
N ARG A 67 -4.69 -25.23 0.47
CA ARG A 67 -5.02 -25.31 -0.95
C ARG A 67 -4.34 -24.23 -1.77
N GLU A 68 -4.23 -23.00 -1.25
CA GLU A 68 -3.63 -21.92 -2.03
C GLU A 68 -2.10 -21.97 -2.06
N LEU A 69 -1.49 -22.50 -1.00
CA LEU A 69 -0.10 -22.90 -1.01
C LEU A 69 0.15 -23.98 -2.08
N GLN A 70 -0.73 -24.97 -2.21
CA GLN A 70 -0.65 -26.00 -3.26
C GLN A 70 -0.89 -25.44 -4.68
N GLU A 71 -1.80 -24.48 -4.84
CA GLU A 71 -2.07 -23.80 -6.12
C GLU A 71 -1.05 -22.67 -6.44
N GLY A 72 -0.06 -22.44 -5.56
CA GLY A 72 1.00 -21.44 -5.75
C GLY A 72 0.50 -19.99 -5.73
N PHE A 73 -0.65 -19.73 -5.10
CA PHE A 73 -1.29 -18.40 -5.02
C PHE A 73 -1.55 -17.72 -6.37
N ASN A 74 -1.60 -18.49 -7.47
CA ASN A 74 -1.72 -17.94 -8.84
C ASN A 74 -2.97 -17.07 -9.04
N LYS A 75 -4.06 -17.38 -8.33
CA LYS A 75 -5.31 -16.59 -8.38
C LYS A 75 -5.23 -15.29 -7.56
N SER A 76 -4.28 -15.20 -6.64
CA SER A 76 -4.05 -14.02 -5.79
C SER A 76 -3.07 -13.03 -6.44
N ASP A 77 -2.52 -13.37 -7.62
CA ASP A 77 -1.65 -12.53 -8.43
C ASP A 77 -2.30 -11.15 -8.67
N LEU A 78 -1.65 -10.08 -8.21
CA LEU A 78 -2.24 -8.74 -8.21
C LEU A 78 -2.49 -8.18 -9.62
N PRO A 79 -1.60 -8.36 -10.62
CA PRO A 79 -1.84 -8.00 -12.02
C PRO A 79 -3.04 -8.71 -12.65
N SER A 80 -3.29 -9.99 -12.34
CA SER A 80 -4.44 -10.73 -12.88
C SER A 80 -5.80 -10.11 -12.49
N GLN A 81 -5.84 -9.38 -11.38
CA GLN A 81 -7.05 -8.71 -10.86
C GLN A 81 -7.37 -7.40 -11.59
N CYS A 82 -6.51 -6.92 -12.50
CA CYS A 82 -6.75 -5.69 -13.28
C CYS A 82 -7.91 -5.81 -14.29
N THR A 83 -8.57 -6.97 -14.37
CA THR A 83 -9.77 -7.23 -15.17
C THR A 83 -11.06 -6.72 -14.54
N TYR A 84 -11.06 -6.41 -13.23
CA TYR A 84 -12.22 -5.88 -12.51
C TYR A 84 -12.14 -4.35 -12.36
N ARG A 85 -13.29 -3.67 -12.31
CA ARG A 85 -13.35 -2.21 -12.14
C ARG A 85 -12.97 -1.75 -10.74
N TYR A 86 -13.42 -2.48 -9.72
CA TYR A 86 -13.24 -2.10 -8.33
C TYR A 86 -12.44 -3.18 -7.59
N LYS A 87 -11.29 -2.79 -7.05
CA LYS A 87 -10.46 -3.65 -6.20
C LYS A 87 -10.67 -3.26 -4.75
N MET A 88 -11.03 -4.23 -3.92
CA MET A 88 -11.17 -3.98 -2.49
C MET A 88 -9.83 -4.18 -1.78
N HIS A 89 -9.61 -3.36 -0.77
CA HIS A 89 -8.49 -3.45 0.14
C HIS A 89 -9.05 -3.63 1.54
N ILE A 90 -8.54 -4.61 2.28
CA ILE A 90 -9.00 -4.95 3.63
C ILE A 90 -7.76 -5.13 4.51
N GLU A 91 -7.80 -4.55 5.71
CA GLU A 91 -6.82 -4.76 6.76
C GLU A 91 -6.98 -6.16 7.35
N GLY A 92 -5.87 -6.87 7.52
CA GLY A 92 -5.87 -8.17 8.20
C GLY A 92 -5.61 -7.98 9.70
N SER A 93 -4.94 -8.97 10.31
CA SER A 93 -4.41 -8.82 11.68
C SER A 93 -3.39 -7.68 11.81
N ALA A 94 -2.86 -7.23 10.67
CA ALA A 94 -1.93 -6.13 10.53
C ALA A 94 -2.11 -5.49 9.13
N TRP A 95 -1.16 -4.65 8.74
CA TRP A 95 -1.09 -4.02 7.42
C TRP A 95 -1.23 -5.01 6.28
N SER A 96 -1.97 -4.61 5.25
CA SER A 96 -1.98 -5.33 3.98
C SER A 96 -0.87 -4.77 3.07
N VAL A 97 -0.10 -5.64 2.42
CA VAL A 97 0.83 -5.25 1.33
C VAL A 97 0.13 -4.39 0.27
N SER A 98 -1.17 -4.62 0.08
CA SER A 98 -2.01 -3.87 -0.86
C SER A 98 -2.28 -2.42 -0.42
N GLN A 99 -2.05 -2.10 0.85
CA GLN A 99 -2.31 -0.82 1.49
C GLN A 99 -1.08 0.06 1.70
N LYS A 100 0.09 -0.31 1.16
CA LYS A 100 1.40 0.40 1.23
C LYS A 100 1.38 1.95 1.11
N TYR A 101 0.23 2.56 0.79
CA TYR A 101 0.02 3.94 0.42
C TYR A 101 -1.09 4.68 1.19
N ILE A 102 -1.85 4.06 2.11
CA ILE A 102 -3.11 4.66 2.58
C ILE A 102 -2.94 5.95 3.39
N LEU A 103 -1.86 6.12 4.16
CA LEU A 103 -1.72 7.24 5.10
C LEU A 103 -1.85 8.62 4.44
N VAL A 104 -1.48 8.78 3.17
CA VAL A 104 -1.57 10.06 2.43
C VAL A 104 -2.73 10.15 1.44
N LEU A 105 -3.63 9.17 1.41
CA LEU A 105 -4.78 9.16 0.51
C LEU A 105 -5.98 9.84 1.17
N ILE A 106 -6.73 10.57 0.34
CA ILE A 106 -7.99 11.22 0.70
C ILE A 106 -9.15 10.44 0.05
N PRO A 107 -10.17 10.02 0.83
CA PRO A 107 -11.41 9.42 0.31
C PRO A 107 -12.05 10.27 -0.80
N VAL A 108 -12.77 9.64 -1.73
CA VAL A 108 -13.47 10.28 -2.88
C VAL A 108 -12.54 10.95 -3.91
N HIS A 109 -11.26 11.12 -3.57
CA HIS A 109 -10.21 11.62 -4.47
C HIS A 109 -9.26 10.50 -4.93
N HIS A 110 -8.93 9.57 -4.03
CA HIS A 110 -7.95 8.51 -4.31
C HIS A 110 -8.47 7.10 -4.04
N TYR A 111 -9.56 6.96 -3.29
CA TYR A 111 -10.22 5.67 -3.05
C TYR A 111 -11.64 5.90 -2.57
N TRP A 112 -12.44 4.85 -2.55
CA TRP A 112 -13.77 4.88 -1.98
C TRP A 112 -13.73 4.30 -0.55
N PRO A 113 -14.19 5.04 0.48
CA PRO A 113 -14.24 4.53 1.84
C PRO A 113 -15.38 3.50 1.97
N ILE A 114 -15.15 2.46 2.76
CA ILE A 114 -16.14 1.43 3.09
C ILE A 114 -16.28 1.41 4.61
N LYS A 115 -17.52 1.34 5.10
CA LYS A 115 -17.79 1.25 6.53
C LYS A 115 -17.30 -0.05 7.13
N ASP A 116 -16.80 0.01 8.35
CA ASP A 116 -16.31 -1.17 9.05
C ASP A 116 -17.42 -2.01 9.70
N ASP A 117 -18.53 -1.42 10.09
CA ASP A 117 -19.65 -2.10 10.75
C ASP A 117 -20.62 -2.76 9.76
N ASP A 118 -20.97 -2.09 8.65
CA ASP A 118 -21.87 -2.62 7.62
C ASP A 118 -21.19 -2.72 6.24
N LYS A 119 -20.12 -3.51 6.20
CA LYS A 119 -19.28 -3.70 5.00
C LYS A 119 -20.10 -4.12 3.77
N CYS A 120 -21.02 -5.07 3.93
CA CYS A 120 -21.78 -5.64 2.81
C CYS A 120 -22.65 -4.59 2.11
N ARG A 121 -23.43 -3.79 2.86
CA ARG A 121 -24.22 -2.72 2.27
C ARG A 121 -23.34 -1.60 1.72
N SER A 122 -22.31 -1.20 2.47
CA SER A 122 -21.41 -0.15 2.01
C SER A 122 -20.69 -0.52 0.70
N ILE A 123 -20.25 -1.78 0.53
CA ILE A 123 -19.68 -2.30 -0.72
C ILE A 123 -20.71 -2.29 -1.85
N LYS A 124 -21.93 -2.77 -1.60
CA LYS A 124 -23.00 -2.76 -2.61
C LYS A 124 -23.28 -1.34 -3.11
N PHE A 125 -23.43 -0.40 -2.18
CA PHE A 125 -23.62 1.01 -2.52
C PHE A 125 -22.44 1.55 -3.34
N ALA A 126 -21.20 1.28 -2.94
CA ALA A 126 -20.01 1.72 -3.66
C ALA A 126 -19.95 1.21 -5.11
N VAL A 127 -20.27 -0.06 -5.33
CA VAL A 127 -20.29 -0.69 -6.67
C VAL A 127 -21.39 -0.07 -7.53
N ASP A 128 -22.59 0.07 -6.99
CA ASP A 128 -23.73 0.65 -7.71
C ASP A 128 -23.46 2.12 -8.05
N TRP A 129 -22.94 2.90 -7.10
CA TRP A 129 -22.52 4.28 -7.31
C TRP A 129 -21.44 4.37 -8.40
N GLY A 130 -20.40 3.52 -8.33
CA GLY A 130 -19.31 3.52 -9.31
C GLY A 130 -19.79 3.18 -10.72
N ASN A 131 -20.73 2.24 -10.84
CA ASN A 131 -21.29 1.83 -12.13
C ASN A 131 -22.22 2.88 -12.73
N ASN A 132 -22.88 3.69 -11.88
CA ASN A 132 -23.69 4.83 -12.30
C ASN A 132 -22.83 6.10 -12.56
N HIS A 133 -21.63 6.20 -11.99
CA HIS A 133 -20.72 7.35 -12.13
C HIS A 133 -19.37 6.95 -12.75
N LYS A 134 -19.40 6.18 -13.85
CA LYS A 134 -18.22 5.55 -14.48
C LYS A 134 -17.04 6.50 -14.68
N GLN A 135 -17.28 7.70 -15.20
CA GLN A 135 -16.21 8.68 -15.44
C GLN A 135 -15.54 9.11 -14.13
N ARG A 136 -16.33 9.39 -13.09
CA ARG A 136 -15.82 9.79 -11.78
C ARG A 136 -15.08 8.65 -11.10
N ALA A 137 -15.63 7.44 -11.12
CA ALA A 137 -14.98 6.25 -10.58
C ALA A 137 -13.63 5.97 -11.27
N HIS A 138 -13.58 6.09 -12.59
CA HIS A 138 -12.34 5.96 -13.35
C HIS A 138 -11.31 7.04 -12.97
N GLN A 139 -11.74 8.30 -12.80
CA GLN A 139 -10.87 9.39 -12.38
C GLN A 139 -10.27 9.14 -11.00
N ILE A 140 -11.06 8.69 -10.01
CA ILE A 140 -10.56 8.33 -8.68
C ILE A 140 -9.46 7.28 -8.79
N GLY A 141 -9.69 6.23 -9.58
CA GLY A 141 -8.68 5.18 -9.84
C GLY A 141 -7.42 5.71 -10.52
N LYS A 142 -7.54 6.61 -11.52
CA LYS A 142 -6.40 7.22 -12.21
C LYS A 142 -5.59 8.14 -11.30
N VAL A 143 -6.24 8.96 -10.49
CA VAL A 143 -5.58 9.86 -9.53
C VAL A 143 -4.84 9.03 -8.48
N ALA A 144 -5.46 7.97 -7.96
CA ALA A 144 -4.83 7.02 -7.06
C ALA A 144 -3.61 6.37 -7.69
N PHE A 145 -3.74 5.86 -8.91
CA PHE A 145 -2.66 5.21 -9.65
C PHE A 145 -1.49 6.17 -9.91
N LYS A 146 -1.78 7.38 -10.39
CA LYS A 146 -0.76 8.41 -10.65
C LYS A 146 -0.02 8.75 -9.36
N LYS A 147 -0.74 9.01 -8.26
CA LYS A 147 -0.14 9.33 -6.96
C LYS A 147 0.72 8.18 -6.41
N ARG A 148 0.41 6.93 -6.76
CA ARG A 148 1.17 5.74 -6.34
C ARG A 148 2.41 5.49 -7.19
N PHE A 149 2.35 5.72 -8.50
CA PHE A 149 3.25 5.08 -9.45
C PHE A 149 3.94 5.98 -10.47
N PHE A 150 3.50 7.23 -10.60
CA PHE A 150 4.03 8.14 -11.61
C PHE A 150 4.45 9.48 -11.02
N GLU A 151 5.62 9.92 -11.50
CA GLU A 151 6.08 11.29 -11.39
C GLU A 151 5.05 12.26 -11.98
N GLY A 152 4.85 13.38 -11.29
CA GLY A 152 4.07 14.50 -11.78
C GLY A 152 3.34 15.19 -10.64
N ALA A 153 3.66 16.46 -10.44
CA ALA A 153 2.97 17.33 -9.48
C ALA A 153 1.45 17.17 -9.61
N ASP A 154 0.77 17.16 -8.46
CA ASP A 154 -0.67 17.37 -8.42
C ASP A 154 -0.94 18.75 -9.03
N PRO A 155 -1.67 18.87 -10.16
CA PRO A 155 -1.95 20.15 -10.79
C PRO A 155 -2.71 21.13 -9.89
N GLN A 156 -3.31 20.64 -8.80
CA GLN A 156 -4.05 21.43 -7.82
C GLN A 156 -3.27 21.66 -6.52
N SER A 157 -2.02 21.19 -6.43
CA SER A 157 -1.12 21.44 -5.30
C SER A 157 -0.22 22.64 -5.63
N SER A 158 -0.41 23.74 -4.91
CA SER A 158 0.53 24.88 -4.91
C SER A 158 1.87 24.57 -4.24
N ALA A 159 1.99 23.42 -3.58
CA ALA A 159 3.26 22.97 -3.03
C ALA A 159 4.11 22.31 -4.12
N THR A 160 5.36 22.76 -4.26
CA THR A 160 6.45 22.13 -5.04
C THR A 160 6.85 20.79 -4.43
N THR A 161 5.89 19.90 -4.18
CA THR A 161 6.15 18.58 -3.62
C THR A 161 6.33 17.63 -4.80
N PRO A 162 7.53 17.06 -5.02
CA PRO A 162 7.72 16.02 -6.00
C PRO A 162 6.72 14.90 -5.71
N ALA A 163 6.02 14.43 -6.73
CA ALA A 163 5.17 13.25 -6.58
C ALA A 163 6.02 12.11 -6.04
N ARG A 164 5.65 11.63 -4.85
CA ARG A 164 6.38 10.59 -4.11
C ARG A 164 6.11 9.25 -4.78
N ASN A 165 6.94 8.89 -5.76
CA ASN A 165 7.01 7.50 -6.18
C ASN A 165 7.47 6.67 -4.98
N ILE A 166 6.92 5.48 -4.76
CA ILE A 166 7.65 4.49 -3.96
C ILE A 166 8.58 3.75 -4.92
N LYS A 167 9.77 4.31 -5.11
CA LYS A 167 10.91 3.60 -5.68
C LYS A 167 11.67 2.94 -4.54
N MET A 168 12.41 1.88 -4.85
CA MET A 168 13.28 1.24 -3.85
C MET A 168 14.29 2.24 -3.27
N ASP A 169 14.79 3.19 -4.07
CA ASP A 169 15.69 4.26 -3.60
C ASP A 169 15.08 5.05 -2.43
N TYR A 170 13.81 5.43 -2.51
CA TYR A 170 13.12 6.12 -1.42
C TYR A 170 12.84 5.23 -0.21
N VAL A 171 12.65 3.93 -0.42
CA VAL A 171 12.54 2.95 0.69
C VAL A 171 13.86 2.89 1.45
N TYR A 172 14.98 2.77 0.74
CA TYR A 172 16.32 2.76 1.34
C TYR A 172 16.66 4.10 2.00
N ASP A 173 16.36 5.24 1.37
CA ASP A 173 16.55 6.56 1.96
C ASP A 173 15.75 6.70 3.26
N TYR A 174 14.48 6.27 3.27
CA TYR A 174 13.65 6.28 4.47
C TYR A 174 14.26 5.42 5.59
N MET A 175 14.67 4.19 5.27
CA MET A 175 15.34 3.30 6.23
C MET A 175 16.60 3.94 6.80
N PHE A 176 17.46 4.50 5.94
CA PHE A 176 18.70 5.15 6.34
C PHE A 176 18.42 6.29 7.31
N HIS A 177 17.56 7.24 6.95
CA HIS A 177 17.24 8.40 7.78
C HIS A 177 16.61 8.00 9.11
N LEU A 178 15.72 7.01 9.09
CA LEU A 178 15.04 6.51 10.27
C LEU A 178 16.03 5.87 11.25
N LEU A 179 16.87 4.95 10.76
CA LEU A 179 17.90 4.28 11.57
C LEU A 179 18.97 5.26 12.06
N ASN A 180 19.43 6.17 11.21
CA ASN A 180 20.40 7.21 11.57
C ASN A 180 19.84 8.15 12.65
N SER A 181 18.58 8.57 12.53
CA SER A 181 17.93 9.41 13.54
C SER A 181 17.69 8.66 14.84
N TYR A 182 17.30 7.38 14.77
CA TYR A 182 17.13 6.53 15.94
C TYR A 182 18.46 6.27 16.68
N ALA A 183 19.55 6.04 15.95
CA ALA A 183 20.88 5.84 16.53
C ALA A 183 21.35 7.04 17.36
N LYS A 184 21.00 8.26 16.97
CA LYS A 184 21.29 9.49 17.74
C LYS A 184 20.57 9.56 19.09
N LEU A 185 19.55 8.74 19.32
CA LEU A 185 18.82 8.67 20.59
C LEU A 185 19.52 7.77 21.62
N PHE A 186 20.55 7.01 21.22
CA PHE A 186 21.25 6.11 22.13
C PHE A 186 22.04 6.89 23.18
N ARG A 187 21.80 6.55 24.45
CA ARG A 187 22.51 7.08 25.61
C ARG A 187 23.64 6.15 26.08
N TYR A 188 23.97 5.15 25.28
CA TYR A 188 24.98 4.14 25.55
C TYR A 188 25.70 3.78 24.26
N LYS A 189 26.92 3.23 24.37
CA LYS A 189 27.67 2.71 23.23
C LYS A 189 27.26 1.24 22.99
N PRO A 190 26.68 0.88 21.84
CA PRO A 190 26.35 -0.51 21.55
C PRO A 190 27.59 -1.40 21.57
N SER A 191 27.43 -2.63 22.05
CA SER A 191 28.43 -3.69 22.01
C SER A 191 27.84 -4.95 21.38
N ILE A 192 28.69 -5.77 20.76
CA ILE A 192 28.29 -7.04 20.16
C ILE A 192 28.03 -8.04 21.30
N SER A 193 26.86 -8.67 21.28
CA SER A 193 26.52 -9.74 22.22
C SER A 193 27.35 -11.00 21.93
N ALA A 194 27.77 -11.73 22.96
CA ALA A 194 28.50 -13.00 22.80
C ALA A 194 27.73 -14.06 22.00
N ASN A 195 26.41 -13.96 21.94
CA ASN A 195 25.53 -14.86 21.19
C ASN A 195 25.15 -14.33 19.80
N ALA A 196 25.73 -13.20 19.36
CA ALA A 196 25.41 -12.63 18.05
C ALA A 196 26.02 -13.48 16.93
N THR A 197 25.23 -13.78 15.90
CA THR A 197 25.69 -14.42 14.67
C THR A 197 25.84 -13.37 13.59
N GLU A 198 26.99 -13.34 12.91
CA GLU A 198 27.19 -12.47 11.77
C GLU A 198 26.31 -12.90 10.59
N LEU A 199 25.60 -11.93 10.00
CA LEU A 199 24.80 -12.13 8.80
C LEU A 199 25.50 -11.43 7.63
N CYS A 200 25.82 -12.20 6.60
CA CYS A 200 26.36 -11.70 5.33
C CYS A 200 25.35 -12.00 4.22
N VAL A 201 25.38 -11.22 3.15
CA VAL A 201 24.47 -11.43 2.01
C VAL A 201 24.64 -12.83 1.44
N GLU A 202 25.89 -13.28 1.33
CA GLU A 202 26.27 -14.60 0.84
C GLU A 202 25.72 -15.71 1.72
N SER A 203 25.81 -15.58 3.05
CA SER A 203 25.31 -16.61 3.96
C SER A 203 23.79 -16.71 3.94
N MET A 204 23.08 -15.60 3.77
CA MET A 204 21.62 -15.57 3.63
C MET A 204 21.15 -16.21 2.32
N VAL A 205 21.82 -15.89 1.20
CA VAL A 205 21.41 -16.37 -0.13
C VAL A 205 21.81 -17.83 -0.38
N CYS A 206 22.95 -18.28 0.18
CA CYS A 206 23.43 -19.66 -0.02
C CYS A 206 22.46 -20.72 0.55
N GLY A 207 21.80 -20.43 1.67
CA GLY A 207 20.81 -21.33 2.27
C GLY A 207 19.40 -21.21 1.67
N ALA A 208 19.16 -20.22 0.81
CA ALA A 208 17.85 -20.02 0.21
C ALA A 208 17.63 -20.95 -0.99
N GLU A 209 16.41 -21.46 -1.15
CA GLU A 209 16.00 -22.32 -2.25
C GLU A 209 14.73 -21.79 -2.96
N GLY A 210 14.45 -22.31 -4.15
CA GLY A 210 13.23 -22.02 -4.90
C GLY A 210 12.95 -20.53 -5.11
N SER A 211 11.68 -20.14 -4.90
CA SER A 211 11.22 -18.75 -5.06
C SER A 211 11.87 -17.78 -4.08
N VAL A 212 12.28 -18.24 -2.88
CA VAL A 212 12.98 -17.40 -1.90
C VAL A 212 14.32 -16.95 -2.48
N LYS A 213 15.12 -17.89 -2.99
CA LYS A 213 16.40 -17.58 -3.64
C LYS A 213 16.20 -16.66 -4.85
N LYS A 214 15.19 -16.95 -5.67
CA LYS A 214 14.86 -16.14 -6.84
C LYS A 214 14.58 -14.68 -6.45
N PHE A 215 13.70 -14.44 -5.48
CA PHE A 215 13.35 -13.08 -5.06
C PHE A 215 14.51 -12.36 -4.38
N MET A 216 15.34 -13.05 -3.60
CA MET A 216 16.57 -12.48 -3.04
C MET A 216 17.53 -12.02 -4.14
N MET A 217 17.76 -12.84 -5.17
CA MET A 217 18.64 -12.50 -6.29
C MET A 217 18.07 -11.37 -7.17
N GLU A 218 16.76 -11.36 -7.40
CA GLU A 218 16.07 -10.31 -8.15
C GLU A 218 16.05 -8.97 -7.43
N SER A 219 16.03 -8.97 -6.10
CA SER A 219 16.02 -7.74 -5.27
C SER A 219 17.41 -7.30 -4.79
N LEU A 220 18.46 -8.05 -5.13
CA LEU A 220 19.83 -7.78 -4.70
C LEU A 220 20.37 -6.46 -5.27
N VAL A 221 20.75 -5.54 -4.37
CA VAL A 221 21.46 -4.31 -4.73
C VAL A 221 22.91 -4.65 -5.07
N LYS A 222 23.31 -4.42 -6.32
CA LYS A 222 24.62 -4.82 -6.84
C LYS A 222 25.75 -3.83 -6.54
N VAL A 223 25.41 -2.56 -6.38
CA VAL A 223 26.36 -1.47 -6.15
C VAL A 223 25.79 -0.50 -5.13
N PRO A 224 26.62 0.10 -4.26
CA PRO A 224 26.17 1.19 -3.39
C PRO A 224 25.69 2.38 -4.24
N ALA A 225 24.84 3.22 -3.66
CA ALA A 225 24.43 4.46 -4.31
C ALA A 225 25.65 5.40 -4.42
N ASN A 226 25.85 5.99 -5.61
CA ASN A 226 26.90 6.99 -5.87
C ASN A 226 26.44 8.42 -5.52
N THR A 227 25.27 8.56 -4.92
CA THR A 227 24.64 9.84 -4.56
C THR A 227 24.38 9.87 -3.07
N ASP A 228 24.50 11.05 -2.46
CA ASP A 228 24.10 11.22 -1.07
C ASP A 228 22.60 10.92 -0.88
N PRO A 229 22.20 10.39 0.30
CA PRO A 229 20.79 10.19 0.61
C PRO A 229 20.00 11.49 0.44
N CYS A 230 18.78 11.41 -0.11
CA CYS A 230 17.95 12.60 -0.28
C CYS A 230 17.68 13.30 1.06
N THR A 231 17.32 14.58 1.09
CA THR A 231 16.82 15.19 2.33
C THR A 231 15.38 14.72 2.58
N MET A 232 15.15 14.07 3.72
CA MET A 232 13.79 13.72 4.12
C MET A 232 12.97 15.01 4.33
N PRO A 233 11.81 15.16 3.69
CA PRO A 233 10.93 16.29 3.95
C PRO A 233 10.58 16.37 5.44
N ALA A 234 10.44 17.58 5.95
CA ALA A 234 9.92 17.77 7.31
C ALA A 234 8.55 17.08 7.45
N PRO A 235 8.22 16.54 8.64
CA PRO A 235 6.87 16.09 8.92
C PRO A 235 5.88 17.24 8.68
N PHE A 236 4.61 16.89 8.42
CA PHE A 236 3.58 17.92 8.32
C PHE A 236 3.59 18.76 9.60
N ASP A 237 3.58 20.08 9.44
CA ASP A 237 3.32 20.97 10.56
C ASP A 237 1.93 20.63 11.14
N PRO A 238 1.71 20.82 12.46
CA PRO A 238 0.46 20.44 13.07
C PRO A 238 -0.78 21.00 12.36
N PRO A 239 -0.83 22.28 11.94
CA PRO A 239 -1.95 22.82 11.14
C PRO A 239 -2.23 22.04 9.84
N THR A 240 -1.20 21.76 9.03
CA THR A 240 -1.37 20.99 7.78
C THR A 240 -1.83 19.56 8.05
N LEU A 241 -1.33 18.93 9.12
CA LEU A 241 -1.77 17.61 9.54
C LEU A 241 -3.25 17.62 9.94
N TYR A 242 -3.66 18.54 10.80
CA TYR A 242 -5.05 18.68 11.24
C TYR A 242 -6.00 18.96 10.06
N ALA A 243 -5.62 19.86 9.15
CA ALA A 243 -6.42 20.14 7.95
C ALA A 243 -6.57 18.89 7.06
N THR A 244 -5.51 18.08 6.93
CA THR A 244 -5.55 16.83 6.17
C THR A 244 -6.47 15.80 6.82
N LEU A 245 -6.40 15.64 8.15
CA LEU A 245 -7.27 14.73 8.90
C LEU A 245 -8.73 15.16 8.82
N GLN A 246 -9.02 16.46 9.02
CA GLN A 246 -10.37 17.01 8.89
C GLN A 246 -10.95 16.82 7.49
N ARG A 247 -10.13 16.99 6.44
CA ARG A 247 -10.54 16.73 5.05
C ARG A 247 -10.91 15.27 4.82
N LYS A 248 -10.16 14.33 5.40
CA LYS A 248 -10.48 12.90 5.31
C LYS A 248 -11.83 12.61 5.95
N GLU A 249 -12.02 13.08 7.18
CA GLU A 249 -13.25 12.90 7.95
C GLU A 249 -14.47 13.46 7.20
N SER A 250 -14.37 14.69 6.72
CA SER A 250 -15.45 15.34 5.96
C SER A 250 -15.81 14.57 4.67
N SER A 251 -14.80 13.97 4.02
CA SER A 251 -15.01 13.17 2.80
C SER A 251 -15.70 11.83 3.10
N ILE A 252 -15.44 11.24 4.27
CA ILE A 252 -16.12 10.01 4.72
C ILE A 252 -17.59 10.34 5.05
N GLN A 253 -17.83 11.37 5.86
CA GLN A 253 -19.19 11.80 6.23
C GLN A 253 -20.06 12.13 5.01
N GLN A 254 -19.46 12.70 3.96
CA GLN A 254 -20.15 12.92 2.68
C GLN A 254 -20.62 11.60 2.04
N VAL A 255 -19.76 10.59 1.99
CA VAL A 255 -20.10 9.26 1.43
C VAL A 255 -21.17 8.58 2.26
N GLU A 256 -21.09 8.67 3.58
CA GLU A 256 -22.09 8.11 4.49
C GLU A 256 -23.47 8.74 4.31
N SER A 257 -23.53 10.05 4.07
CA SER A 257 -24.76 10.77 3.75
C SER A 257 -25.38 10.28 2.42
N TRP A 258 -24.55 10.11 1.38
CA TRP A 258 -25.02 9.54 0.11
C TRP A 258 -25.49 8.10 0.25
N GLU A 259 -24.77 7.28 1.03
CA GLU A 259 -25.13 5.90 1.31
C GLU A 259 -26.49 5.82 2.02
N LYS A 260 -26.70 6.66 3.04
CA LYS A 260 -27.97 6.76 3.75
C LYS A 260 -29.12 7.09 2.79
N SER A 261 -28.96 8.13 1.98
CA SER A 261 -29.99 8.54 1.01
C SER A 261 -30.29 7.44 -0.02
N TYR A 262 -29.27 6.70 -0.47
CA TYR A 262 -29.44 5.58 -1.40
C TYR A 262 -30.33 4.47 -0.80
N TRP A 263 -30.09 4.08 0.46
CA TRP A 263 -30.87 3.04 1.13
C TRP A 263 -32.28 3.51 1.53
N ASP A 264 -32.43 4.76 1.97
CA ASP A 264 -33.72 5.37 2.27
C ASP A 264 -34.62 5.35 1.02
N ASN A 265 -34.07 5.71 -0.14
CA ASN A 265 -34.79 5.68 -1.42
C ASN A 265 -35.18 4.25 -1.85
N GLN A 266 -34.33 3.25 -1.62
CA GLN A 266 -34.68 1.86 -1.95
C GLN A 266 -35.82 1.32 -1.11
N THR A 267 -35.86 1.69 0.16
CA THR A 267 -36.91 1.28 1.11
C THR A 267 -38.27 1.88 0.73
N ILE A 268 -38.29 3.05 0.09
CA ILE A 268 -39.53 3.67 -0.42
C ILE A 268 -40.01 2.98 -1.72
N THR A 269 -39.10 2.42 -2.52
CA THR A 269 -39.42 1.76 -3.80
C THR A 269 -39.68 0.26 -3.70
N SER A 270 -39.50 -0.35 -2.53
CA SER A 270 -39.77 -1.76 -2.23
C SER A 270 -41.12 -1.96 -1.54
#